data_AF-A0A412HVZ5-F1
#
_entry.id   AF-A0A412HVZ5-F1
#
_cell.length_a   1.000
_cell.length_b   1.000
_cell.length_c   1.000
_cell.angle_alpha   90.00
_cell.angle_beta   90.00
_cell.angle_gamma   90.00
#
_symmetry.space_group_name_H-M   'P 1'
#
loop_
_entity.id
_entity.type
_entity.pdbx_description
1 polymer ?
#
loop_
_entity_poly.entity_id
_entity_poly.type
_entity_poly.pdbx_seq_one_letter_code
_entity_poly.pdbx_strand_id
1 'polypeptide(L)'
;MKTPKEYSDNLSNHIITKQMLADCLYSVNKRAKNYRDKEREQRVYSRGHYYVDNSRFIDGAREKKLEMYRMKDTLLKILTPVCIHKEFIGYETERIYSYETEEYKKYKKQFYYEGQYMDDDYSIVYFGDIELKDEPIYHYYLFYDLNCGHTFHTPIKKEELDKYSLPIIEISELETTGHKVNDLVSVQFVRKVIRLIEENMYILQ
;
A
#
# COMPACT_ATOMS: atom_id res chain seq x y z
N MET A 1 -13.33 16.05 13.44
CA MET A 1 -12.33 16.28 14.47
C MET A 1 -11.94 17.72 14.32
N LYS A 2 -12.20 18.52 15.35
CA LYS A 2 -11.69 19.88 15.39
C LYS A 2 -10.19 19.73 15.67
N THR A 3 -9.33 20.24 14.78
CA THR A 3 -7.89 20.30 15.05
C THR A 3 -7.69 20.94 16.42
N PRO A 4 -6.94 20.33 17.35
CA PRO A 4 -6.69 20.90 18.66
C PRO A 4 -6.16 22.34 18.54
N LYS A 5 -6.54 23.21 19.48
CA LYS A 5 -6.05 24.60 19.49
C LYS A 5 -4.53 24.66 19.55
N GLU A 6 -3.95 23.79 20.40
CA GLU A 6 -2.51 23.61 20.56
C GLU A 6 -1.78 23.39 19.22
N TYR A 7 -2.36 22.63 18.29
CA TYR A 7 -1.72 22.37 16.99
C TYR A 7 -1.64 23.63 16.12
N SER A 8 -2.60 24.53 16.29
CA SER A 8 -2.59 25.81 15.58
C SER A 8 -1.54 26.75 16.18
N ASP A 9 -1.45 26.78 17.51
CA ASP A 9 -0.46 27.57 18.24
C ASP A 9 0.96 27.07 17.94
N ASN A 10 1.18 25.74 17.90
CA ASN A 10 2.46 25.14 17.52
C ASN A 10 2.85 25.49 16.08
N LEU A 11 1.93 25.39 15.12
CA LEU A 11 2.20 25.79 13.73
C LEU A 11 2.60 27.26 13.61
N SER A 12 1.95 28.16 14.36
CA SER A 12 2.32 29.58 14.39
C SER A 12 3.74 29.81 14.91
N ASN A 13 4.23 28.93 15.77
CA ASN A 13 5.60 28.94 16.28
C ASN A 13 6.58 28.07 15.46
N HIS A 14 6.16 27.58 14.29
CA HIS A 14 6.95 26.67 13.45
C HIS A 14 7.34 25.36 14.15
N ILE A 15 6.56 24.93 15.15
CA ILE A 15 6.79 23.68 15.88
C ILE A 15 5.95 22.57 15.25
N ILE A 16 6.58 21.42 14.96
CA ILE A 16 5.90 20.18 14.56
C ILE A 16 6.20 19.15 15.63
N THR A 17 5.18 18.72 16.39
CA THR A 17 5.36 17.66 17.37
C THR A 17 5.22 16.27 16.74
N LYS A 18 5.80 15.24 17.36
CA LYS A 18 5.59 13.84 16.94
C LYS A 18 4.11 13.46 16.86
N GLN A 19 3.29 13.90 17.82
CA GLN A 19 1.84 13.62 17.80
C GLN A 19 1.14 14.35 16.64
N MET A 20 1.50 15.61 16.34
CA MET A 20 0.98 16.31 15.17
C MET A 20 1.30 15.58 13.88
N LEU A 21 2.53 15.08 13.75
CA LEU A 21 3.00 14.35 12.59
C LEU A 21 2.30 13.00 12.44
N ALA A 22 2.14 12.27 13.55
CA ALA A 22 1.40 11.02 13.60
C ALA A 22 -0.06 11.19 13.19
N ASP A 23 -0.74 12.21 13.70
CA ASP A 23 -2.14 12.50 13.34
C ASP A 23 -2.26 12.88 11.86
N CYS A 24 -1.30 13.66 11.33
CA CYS A 24 -1.23 13.99 9.91
C CYS A 24 -1.07 12.74 9.06
N LEU A 25 -0.08 11.89 9.38
CA LEU A 25 0.19 10.62 8.71
C LEU A 25 -1.00 9.68 8.77
N TYR A 26 -1.65 9.57 9.93
CA TYR A 26 -2.84 8.76 10.12
C TYR A 26 -3.99 9.26 9.24
N SER A 27 -4.22 10.58 9.22
CA SER A 27 -5.26 11.20 8.39
C SER A 27 -5.08 10.91 6.89
N VAL A 28 -3.88 11.16 6.34
CA VAL A 28 -3.64 10.93 4.92
C VAL A 28 -3.69 9.45 4.56
N ASN A 29 -3.17 8.55 5.42
CA ASN A 29 -3.23 7.11 5.19
C ASN A 29 -4.66 6.59 5.16
N LYS A 30 -5.50 6.99 6.12
CA LYS A 30 -6.90 6.56 6.17
C LYS A 30 -7.71 7.13 5.00
N ARG A 31 -7.45 8.38 4.59
CA ARG A 31 -8.07 8.97 3.40
C ARG A 31 -7.63 8.28 2.10
N ALA A 32 -6.34 7.94 1.96
CA ALA A 32 -5.84 7.19 0.82
C ALA A 32 -6.55 5.84 0.67
N LYS A 33 -6.72 5.11 1.79
CA LYS A 33 -7.47 3.85 1.82
C LYS A 33 -8.94 4.05 1.44
N ASN A 34 -9.60 5.09 1.95
CA ASN A 34 -10.98 5.39 1.55
C ASN A 34 -11.11 5.68 0.04
N TYR A 35 -10.15 6.38 -0.58
CA TYR A 35 -10.15 6.61 -2.03
C TYR A 35 -9.83 5.34 -2.83
N ARG A 36 -8.92 4.49 -2.34
CA ARG A 36 -8.65 3.15 -2.90
C ARG A 36 -9.91 2.29 -2.92
N ASP A 37 -10.63 2.26 -1.79
CA ASP A 37 -11.82 1.42 -1.65
C ASP A 37 -12.95 1.93 -2.56
N LYS A 38 -13.12 3.26 -2.68
CA LYS A 38 -14.02 3.88 -3.66
C LYS A 38 -13.65 3.57 -5.10
N GLU A 39 -12.37 3.64 -5.45
CA GLU A 39 -11.90 3.29 -6.80
C GLU A 39 -12.25 1.83 -7.14
N ARG A 40 -12.04 0.91 -6.18
CA ARG A 40 -12.37 -0.51 -6.34
C ARG A 40 -13.87 -0.72 -6.53
N GLU A 41 -14.69 -0.09 -5.71
CA GLU A 41 -16.16 -0.15 -5.79
C GLU A 41 -16.66 0.30 -7.17
N GLN A 42 -16.16 1.43 -7.68
CA GLN A 42 -16.54 1.95 -8.99
C GLN A 42 -16.10 1.03 -10.14
N ARG A 43 -14.89 0.44 -10.06
CA ARG A 43 -14.42 -0.53 -11.06
C ARG A 43 -15.28 -1.80 -11.08
N VAL A 44 -15.66 -2.32 -9.91
CA VAL A 44 -16.54 -3.49 -9.80
C VAL A 44 -17.91 -3.17 -10.39
N TYR A 45 -18.46 -2.00 -10.08
CA TYR A 45 -19.73 -1.54 -10.64
C TYR A 45 -19.70 -1.46 -12.17
N SER A 46 -18.64 -0.85 -12.75
CA SER A 46 -18.49 -0.74 -14.21
C SER A 46 -18.33 -2.08 -14.91
N ARG A 47 -17.68 -3.07 -14.29
CA ARG A 47 -17.60 -4.43 -14.84
C ARG A 47 -18.97 -5.11 -14.95
N GLY A 48 -19.90 -4.78 -14.05
CA GLY A 48 -21.29 -5.28 -14.09
C GLY A 48 -22.22 -4.47 -15.00
N HIS A 49 -21.80 -3.29 -15.46
CA HIS A 49 -22.66 -2.35 -16.19
C HIS A 49 -21.91 -1.77 -17.39
N TYR A 50 -21.79 -2.55 -18.46
CA TYR A 50 -21.07 -2.21 -19.69
C TYR A 50 -21.47 -0.87 -20.34
N TYR A 51 -22.65 -0.34 -20.03
CA TYR A 51 -23.17 0.92 -20.58
C TYR A 51 -22.92 2.15 -19.70
N VAL A 52 -22.30 2.01 -18.52
CA VAL A 52 -22.05 3.13 -17.61
C VAL A 52 -20.57 3.53 -17.65
N ASP A 53 -20.29 4.68 -18.26
CA ASP A 53 -18.96 5.29 -18.22
C ASP A 53 -18.71 6.00 -16.86
N ASN A 54 -18.00 5.31 -15.98
CA ASN A 54 -17.54 5.86 -14.69
C ASN A 54 -16.05 6.26 -14.71
N SER A 55 -15.42 6.37 -15.88
CA SER A 55 -13.99 6.70 -16.00
C SER A 55 -13.60 7.93 -15.18
N ARG A 56 -14.34 9.04 -15.33
CA ARG A 56 -14.13 10.28 -14.59
C ARG A 56 -14.18 10.12 -13.07
N PHE A 57 -15.06 9.26 -12.55
CA PHE A 57 -15.16 9.01 -11.11
C PHE A 57 -13.99 8.17 -10.61
N ILE A 58 -13.58 7.16 -11.37
CA ILE A 58 -12.42 6.32 -11.09
C ILE A 58 -11.16 7.18 -11.09
N ASP A 59 -10.99 8.02 -12.11
CA ASP A 59 -9.83 8.91 -12.24
C ASP A 59 -9.78 9.93 -11.11
N GLY A 60 -10.91 10.56 -10.77
CA GLY A 60 -10.97 11.50 -9.65
C GLY A 60 -10.69 10.85 -8.28
N ALA A 61 -11.10 9.59 -8.08
CA ALA A 61 -10.73 8.84 -6.88
C ALA A 61 -9.24 8.48 -6.87
N ARG A 62 -8.70 8.08 -8.02
CA ARG A 62 -7.28 7.75 -8.20
C ARG A 62 -6.38 8.96 -7.96
N GLU A 63 -6.74 10.13 -8.48
CA GLU A 63 -6.01 11.39 -8.29
C GLU A 63 -5.92 11.74 -6.80
N LYS A 64 -7.05 11.72 -6.09
CA LYS A 64 -7.08 12.01 -4.65
C LYS A 64 -6.31 10.98 -3.84
N LYS A 65 -6.37 9.70 -4.21
CA LYS A 65 -5.55 8.64 -3.60
C LYS A 65 -4.06 8.96 -3.74
N LEU A 66 -3.61 9.32 -4.94
CA LEU A 66 -2.23 9.69 -5.21
C LEU A 66 -1.80 10.96 -4.46
N GLU A 67 -2.68 11.96 -4.35
CA GLU A 67 -2.44 13.15 -3.56
C GLU A 67 -2.18 12.80 -2.08
N MET A 68 -3.00 11.94 -1.48
CA MET A 68 -2.80 11.50 -0.10
C MET A 68 -1.47 10.75 0.08
N TYR A 69 -1.08 9.90 -0.88
CA TYR A 69 0.21 9.22 -0.83
C TYR A 69 1.39 10.18 -0.96
N ARG A 70 1.34 11.17 -1.86
CA ARG A 70 2.38 12.21 -1.97
C ARG A 70 2.54 12.98 -0.66
N MET A 71 1.43 13.34 -0.02
CA MET A 71 1.46 14.01 1.28
C MET A 71 2.09 13.12 2.36
N LYS A 72 1.74 11.84 2.39
CA LYS A 72 2.36 10.85 3.29
C LYS A 72 3.88 10.78 3.07
N ASP A 73 4.31 10.67 1.82
CA ASP A 73 5.74 10.56 1.49
C ASP A 73 6.51 11.79 1.97
N THR A 74 5.96 13.00 1.78
CA THR A 74 6.60 14.23 2.31
C THR A 74 6.67 14.25 3.84
N LEU A 75 5.61 13.81 4.53
CA LEU A 75 5.61 13.73 6.00
C LEU A 75 6.63 12.70 6.53
N LEU A 76 6.83 11.59 5.81
CA LEU A 76 7.80 10.55 6.20
C LEU A 76 9.26 10.95 5.95
N LYS A 77 9.55 11.91 5.06
CA LYS A 77 10.93 12.35 4.77
C LYS A 77 11.67 12.91 5.98
N ILE A 78 10.95 13.47 6.94
CA ILE A 78 11.53 14.04 8.17
C ILE A 78 11.66 13.02 9.30
N LEU A 79 11.30 11.75 9.03
CA LEU A 79 11.37 10.65 9.98
C LEU A 79 12.41 9.63 9.57
N THR A 80 13.03 9.02 10.56
CA THR A 80 13.91 7.87 10.35
C THR A 80 13.12 6.58 10.54
N PRO A 81 13.18 5.63 9.59
CA PRO A 81 12.60 4.31 9.79
C PRO A 81 13.34 3.56 10.91
N VAL A 82 12.62 2.73 11.66
CA VAL A 82 13.13 1.95 12.78
C VAL A 82 13.76 0.64 12.28
N CYS A 83 13.10 -0.01 11.33
CA CYS A 83 13.53 -1.28 10.74
C CYS A 83 12.88 -1.47 9.37
N ILE A 84 13.24 -2.57 8.71
CA ILE A 84 12.57 -3.06 7.51
C ILE A 84 11.69 -4.23 7.92
N HIS A 85 10.40 -4.14 7.63
CA HIS A 85 9.50 -5.29 7.76
C HIS A 85 9.52 -6.12 6.48
N LYS A 86 9.60 -7.44 6.65
CA LYS A 86 9.57 -8.44 5.58
C LYS A 86 8.32 -9.31 5.76
N GLU A 87 7.42 -9.23 4.79
CA GLU A 87 6.15 -9.98 4.77
C GLU A 87 6.25 -11.08 3.70
N PHE A 88 5.99 -12.32 4.09
CA PHE A 88 5.88 -13.44 3.16
C PHE A 88 4.51 -13.42 2.48
N ILE A 89 4.49 -13.42 1.14
CA ILE A 89 3.24 -13.31 0.36
C ILE A 89 2.91 -14.54 -0.49
N GLY A 90 3.79 -15.53 -0.51
CA GLY A 90 3.61 -16.76 -1.28
C GLY A 90 4.90 -17.19 -1.98
N TYR A 91 4.74 -18.05 -2.98
CA TYR A 91 5.83 -18.58 -3.78
C TYR A 91 5.66 -18.16 -5.23
N GLU A 92 6.75 -18.12 -5.99
CA GLU A 92 6.65 -18.07 -7.44
C GLU A 92 5.87 -19.29 -7.94
N THR A 93 5.15 -19.10 -9.04
CA THR A 93 4.26 -20.12 -9.59
C THR A 93 4.66 -20.48 -10.99
N GLU A 94 4.77 -21.77 -11.26
CA GLU A 94 5.03 -22.29 -12.60
C GLU A 94 3.77 -22.95 -13.14
N ARG A 95 3.40 -22.58 -14.37
CA ARG A 95 2.29 -23.19 -15.10
C ARG A 95 2.81 -24.32 -15.96
N ILE A 96 2.24 -25.50 -15.78
CA ILE A 96 2.58 -26.71 -16.54
C ILE A 96 1.39 -27.09 -17.42
N TYR A 97 1.63 -27.22 -18.72
CA TYR A 97 0.60 -27.50 -19.71
C TYR A 97 0.48 -28.99 -20.02
N SER A 98 -0.72 -29.41 -20.42
CA SER A 98 -1.00 -30.81 -20.76
C SER A 98 -0.19 -31.38 -21.93
N TYR A 99 0.38 -30.53 -22.79
CA TYR A 99 1.30 -30.95 -23.84
C TYR A 99 2.72 -31.24 -23.32
N GLU A 100 3.12 -30.68 -22.17
CA GLU A 100 4.37 -31.00 -21.44
C GLU A 100 4.18 -32.32 -20.69
N THR A 101 4.04 -33.40 -21.47
CA THR A 101 3.44 -34.66 -21.01
C THR A 101 4.14 -35.26 -19.78
N GLU A 102 5.46 -35.15 -19.71
CA GLU A 102 6.26 -35.72 -18.61
C GLU A 102 6.16 -34.87 -17.34
N GLU A 103 6.38 -33.54 -17.44
CA GLU A 103 6.20 -32.63 -16.32
C GLU A 103 4.76 -32.67 -15.80
N TYR A 104 3.77 -32.62 -16.69
CA TYR A 104 2.36 -32.59 -16.33
C TYR A 104 1.96 -33.82 -15.52
N LYS A 105 2.35 -35.02 -15.96
CA LYS A 105 2.08 -36.26 -15.20
C LYS A 105 2.81 -36.29 -13.86
N LYS A 106 4.07 -35.84 -13.84
CA LYS A 106 4.92 -35.81 -12.64
C LYS A 106 4.32 -34.92 -11.56
N TYR A 107 3.87 -33.72 -11.93
CA TYR A 107 3.40 -32.69 -11.01
C TYR A 107 1.88 -32.65 -10.82
N LYS A 108 1.10 -33.48 -11.53
CA LYS A 108 -0.37 -33.50 -11.44
C LYS A 108 -0.95 -33.51 -10.02
N LYS A 109 -0.32 -34.23 -9.09
CA LYS A 109 -0.78 -34.32 -7.69
C LYS A 109 -0.39 -33.11 -6.83
N GLN A 110 0.45 -32.22 -7.36
CA GLN A 110 0.98 -31.03 -6.70
C GLN A 110 0.31 -29.74 -7.20
N PHE A 111 -0.56 -29.83 -8.21
CA PHE A 111 -1.32 -28.69 -8.70
C PHE A 111 -2.21 -28.15 -7.59
N TYR A 112 -2.01 -26.86 -7.27
CA TYR A 112 -2.89 -26.15 -6.35
C TYR A 112 -4.03 -25.46 -7.09
N TYR A 113 -3.86 -25.22 -8.40
CA TYR A 113 -4.88 -24.72 -9.30
C TYR A 113 -4.81 -25.47 -10.63
N GLU A 114 -5.98 -25.80 -11.18
CA GLU A 114 -6.13 -26.44 -12.49
C GLU A 114 -7.10 -25.62 -13.33
N GLY A 115 -6.82 -25.55 -14.63
CA GLY A 115 -7.66 -24.81 -15.57
C GLY A 115 -7.52 -25.31 -17.00
N GLN A 116 -8.29 -24.70 -17.88
CA GLN A 116 -8.29 -25.01 -19.31
C GLN A 116 -8.60 -23.77 -20.15
N TYR A 117 -8.12 -23.74 -21.38
CA TYR A 117 -8.50 -22.76 -22.40
C TYR A 117 -8.59 -23.43 -23.77
N MET A 118 -9.25 -22.75 -24.71
CA MET A 118 -9.28 -23.16 -26.12
C MET A 118 -8.14 -22.44 -26.84
N ASP A 119 -7.26 -23.18 -27.50
CA ASP A 119 -6.21 -22.60 -28.32
C ASP A 119 -6.72 -22.12 -29.69
N ASP A 120 -5.83 -21.56 -30.49
CA ASP A 120 -6.15 -21.02 -31.83
C ASP A 120 -6.61 -22.12 -32.81
N ASP A 121 -6.23 -23.38 -32.54
CA ASP A 121 -6.64 -24.56 -33.31
C ASP A 121 -7.95 -25.18 -32.77
N TYR A 122 -8.68 -24.45 -31.93
CA TYR A 122 -9.92 -24.88 -31.27
C TYR A 122 -9.77 -26.13 -30.39
N SER A 123 -8.55 -26.45 -29.97
CA SER A 123 -8.25 -27.56 -29.07
C SER A 123 -8.29 -27.11 -27.61
N ILE A 124 -8.82 -27.97 -26.74
CA ILE A 124 -8.83 -27.71 -25.30
C ILE A 124 -7.46 -28.05 -24.72
N VAL A 125 -6.77 -27.03 -24.21
CA VAL A 125 -5.49 -27.17 -23.51
C VAL A 125 -5.75 -27.08 -22.01
N TYR A 126 -5.42 -28.15 -21.29
CA TYR A 126 -5.42 -28.18 -19.83
C TYR A 126 -4.07 -27.70 -19.28
N PHE A 127 -4.09 -27.09 -18.11
CA PHE A 127 -2.89 -26.71 -17.38
C PHE A 127 -3.09 -26.86 -15.87
N GLY A 128 -1.99 -26.98 -15.14
CA GLY A 128 -1.96 -26.89 -13.68
C GLY A 128 -0.83 -25.98 -13.22
N ASP A 129 -1.09 -25.21 -12.16
CA ASP A 129 -0.10 -24.32 -11.56
C ASP A 129 0.48 -24.99 -10.30
N ILE A 130 1.81 -24.93 -10.16
CA ILE A 130 2.55 -25.39 -8.97
C ILE A 130 3.21 -24.20 -8.27
N GLU A 131 3.42 -24.33 -6.96
CA GLU A 131 4.21 -23.37 -6.16
C GLU A 131 5.67 -23.83 -6.09
N LEU A 132 6.59 -22.96 -6.49
CA LEU A 132 8.04 -23.18 -6.38
C LEU A 132 8.49 -22.87 -4.95
N LYS A 133 8.48 -23.89 -4.08
CA LYS A 133 8.74 -23.74 -2.63
C LYS A 133 10.12 -23.19 -2.27
N ASP A 134 11.06 -23.30 -3.20
CA ASP A 134 12.41 -22.76 -3.14
C ASP A 134 12.53 -21.30 -3.60
N GLU A 135 11.46 -20.74 -4.18
CA GLU A 135 11.38 -19.35 -4.65
C GLU A 135 10.30 -18.55 -3.89
N PRO A 136 10.52 -18.24 -2.59
CA PRO A 136 9.58 -17.45 -1.80
C PRO A 136 9.57 -15.97 -2.23
N ILE A 137 8.36 -15.42 -2.34
CA ILE A 137 8.11 -14.02 -2.64
C ILE A 137 7.87 -13.25 -1.35
N TYR A 138 8.48 -12.07 -1.24
CA TYR A 138 8.35 -11.19 -0.10
C TYR A 138 8.02 -9.76 -0.51
N HIS A 139 7.21 -9.09 0.30
CA HIS A 139 7.14 -7.65 0.34
C HIS A 139 8.06 -7.07 1.42
N TYR A 140 8.62 -5.90 1.14
CA TYR A 140 9.49 -5.18 2.06
C TYR A 140 8.93 -3.79 2.33
N TYR A 141 9.02 -3.36 3.59
CA TYR A 141 8.49 -2.07 4.03
C TYR A 141 9.44 -1.36 4.98
N LEU A 142 9.72 -0.08 4.74
CA LEU A 142 10.26 0.79 5.79
C LEU A 142 9.21 0.97 6.88
N PHE A 143 9.57 0.65 8.12
CA PHE A 143 8.69 0.76 9.29
C PHE A 143 9.00 2.03 10.08
N TYR A 144 7.96 2.79 10.42
CA TYR A 144 8.05 4.02 11.19
C TYR A 144 7.15 3.92 12.42
N ASP A 145 7.74 4.17 13.59
CA ASP A 145 7.04 4.26 14.86
C ASP A 145 7.44 5.56 15.58
N LEU A 146 6.47 6.41 15.86
CA LEU A 146 6.66 7.66 16.60
C LEU A 146 6.30 7.53 18.09
N ASN A 147 6.03 6.31 18.58
CA ASN A 147 5.55 6.00 19.93
C ASN A 147 4.26 6.74 20.31
N CYS A 148 3.37 6.91 19.33
CA CYS A 148 2.14 7.70 19.42
C CYS A 148 0.87 6.87 19.17
N GLY A 149 0.97 5.54 19.30
CA GLY A 149 -0.14 4.60 19.11
C GLY A 149 -0.48 4.23 17.65
N HIS A 150 0.21 4.80 16.67
CA HIS A 150 0.06 4.48 15.25
C HIS A 150 1.41 4.25 14.59
N THR A 151 1.49 3.23 13.74
CA THR A 151 2.67 2.90 12.97
C THR A 151 2.43 3.09 11.48
N PHE A 152 3.51 3.29 10.73
CA PHE A 152 3.44 3.56 9.30
C PHE A 152 4.43 2.71 8.52
N HIS A 153 4.05 2.40 7.29
CA HIS A 153 4.85 1.57 6.38
C HIS A 153 4.98 2.24 5.02
N THR A 154 6.17 2.16 4.43
CA THR A 154 6.43 2.55 3.04
C THR A 154 6.98 1.35 2.29
N PRO A 155 6.28 0.85 1.25
CA PRO A 155 6.78 -0.25 0.43
C PRO A 155 8.11 0.12 -0.23
N ILE A 156 9.05 -0.80 -0.24
CA ILE A 156 10.33 -0.69 -0.94
C ILE A 156 10.58 -1.96 -1.75
N LYS A 157 11.37 -1.85 -2.82
CA LYS A 157 11.77 -3.04 -3.58
C LYS A 157 12.93 -3.77 -2.91
N LYS A 158 13.09 -5.05 -3.22
CA LYS A 158 14.21 -5.88 -2.73
C LYS A 158 15.57 -5.26 -3.10
N GLU A 159 15.68 -4.69 -4.30
CA GLU A 159 16.90 -4.01 -4.77
C GLU A 159 17.24 -2.74 -3.97
N GLU A 160 16.34 -2.24 -3.15
CA GLU A 160 16.54 -1.04 -2.34
C GLU A 160 16.98 -1.33 -0.91
N LEU A 161 17.00 -2.60 -0.49
CA LEU A 161 17.34 -3.00 0.87
C LEU A 161 18.74 -2.51 1.28
N ASP A 162 19.71 -2.65 0.39
CA ASP A 162 21.11 -2.27 0.64
C ASP A 162 21.30 -0.75 0.83
N LYS A 163 20.32 0.07 0.43
CA LYS A 163 20.35 1.53 0.67
C LYS A 163 20.12 1.86 2.13
N TYR A 164 19.59 0.93 2.93
CA TYR A 164 19.19 1.14 4.31
C TYR A 164 20.01 0.23 5.22
N SER A 165 20.83 0.82 6.09
CA SER A 165 21.51 0.09 7.16
C SER A 165 20.57 -0.17 8.34
N LEU A 166 19.47 -0.88 8.09
CA LEU A 166 18.40 -1.17 9.07
C LEU A 166 18.21 -2.68 9.27
N PRO A 167 17.81 -3.13 10.47
CA PRO A 167 17.51 -4.54 10.71
C PRO A 167 16.26 -4.96 9.93
N ILE A 168 16.27 -6.19 9.39
CA ILE A 168 15.11 -6.81 8.73
C ILE A 168 14.38 -7.68 9.73
N ILE A 169 13.08 -7.42 9.92
CA ILE A 169 12.20 -8.13 10.85
C ILE A 169 11.08 -8.79 10.06
N GLU A 170 10.93 -10.10 10.21
CA GLU A 170 9.82 -10.84 9.62
C GLU A 170 8.52 -10.55 10.37
N ILE A 171 7.48 -10.28 9.61
CA ILE A 171 6.15 -9.99 10.13
C ILE A 171 5.10 -10.87 9.45
N SER A 172 3.95 -11.01 10.11
CA SER A 172 2.73 -11.54 9.50
C SER A 172 2.11 -10.53 8.53
N GLU A 173 0.99 -10.92 7.92
CA GLU A 173 0.24 -10.09 6.98
C GLU A 173 -0.16 -8.74 7.58
N LEU A 174 0.01 -7.66 6.78
CA LEU A 174 -0.41 -6.31 7.14
C LEU A 174 -1.89 -6.08 6.82
N GLU A 175 -2.77 -6.32 7.78
CA GLU A 175 -4.17 -5.95 7.64
C GLU A 175 -4.37 -4.43 7.72
N THR A 176 -4.94 -3.83 6.67
CA THR A 176 -5.19 -2.38 6.66
C THR A 176 -6.58 -1.99 6.15
N THR A 177 -7.34 -1.34 7.03
CA THR A 177 -8.67 -0.80 6.72
C THR A 177 -8.69 0.72 6.68
N GLY A 178 -9.66 1.29 5.95
CA GLY A 178 -10.01 2.71 6.01
C GLY A 178 -10.49 3.15 7.39
N HIS A 179 -10.85 4.43 7.54
CA HIS A 179 -11.45 4.93 8.79
C HIS A 179 -12.47 6.02 8.49
N LYS A 180 -13.42 6.22 9.41
CA LYS A 180 -14.36 7.35 9.35
C LYS A 180 -13.58 8.66 9.34
N VAL A 181 -13.85 9.47 8.32
CA VAL A 181 -13.11 10.71 8.02
C VAL A 181 -13.33 11.78 9.09
N ASN A 182 -14.46 11.71 9.80
CA ASN A 182 -14.86 12.68 10.81
C ASN A 182 -13.94 12.70 12.02
N ASP A 183 -13.07 11.70 12.22
CA ASP A 183 -12.17 11.66 13.37
C ASP A 183 -10.73 12.00 12.98
N LEU A 184 -10.50 12.50 11.77
CA LEU A 184 -9.17 12.77 11.23
C LEU A 184 -8.87 14.28 11.22
N VAL A 185 -7.59 14.67 11.37
CA VAL A 185 -7.16 16.06 11.11
C VAL A 185 -7.52 16.47 9.68
N SER A 186 -7.81 17.76 9.50
CA SER A 186 -8.20 18.28 8.18
C SER A 186 -7.04 18.23 7.18
N VAL A 187 -7.35 18.00 5.91
CA VAL A 187 -6.33 18.04 4.82
C VAL A 187 -5.69 19.42 4.72
N GLN A 188 -6.46 20.48 5.00
CA GLN A 188 -5.96 21.85 5.08
C GLN A 188 -4.85 22.01 6.13
N PHE A 189 -5.03 21.41 7.31
CA PHE A 189 -4.00 21.39 8.35
C PHE A 189 -2.76 20.60 7.91
N VAL A 190 -2.95 19.42 7.33
CA VAL A 190 -1.83 18.60 6.81
C VAL A 190 -1.00 19.38 5.77
N ARG A 191 -1.66 20.09 4.84
CA ARG A 191 -0.97 20.92 3.84
C ARG A 191 -0.14 22.04 4.48
N LYS A 192 -0.58 22.63 5.60
CA LYS A 192 0.22 23.63 6.34
C LYS A 192 1.47 23.02 6.95
N VAL A 193 1.36 21.83 7.56
CA VAL A 193 2.51 21.08 8.09
C VAL A 193 3.51 20.76 6.98
N ILE A 194 3.02 20.24 5.85
CA ILE A 194 3.85 19.92 4.68
C ILE A 194 4.57 21.15 4.15
N ARG A 195 3.88 22.30 4.07
CA ARG A 195 4.49 23.54 3.62
C ARG A 195 5.68 23.93 4.50
N LEU A 196 5.57 23.84 5.82
CA LEU A 196 6.70 24.10 6.72
C LEU A 196 7.86 23.14 6.50
N ILE A 197 7.57 21.86 6.23
CA ILE A 197 8.59 20.85 5.91
C ILE A 197 9.30 21.18 4.59
N GLU A 198 8.55 21.52 3.55
CA GLU A 198 9.09 21.85 2.22
C GLU A 198 9.90 23.16 2.23
N GLU A 199 9.46 24.15 3.00
CA GLU A 199 10.17 25.42 3.21
C GLU A 199 11.32 25.29 4.22
N ASN A 200 11.51 24.10 4.83
CA ASN A 200 12.48 23.84 5.90
C ASN A 200 12.38 24.83 7.07
N MET A 201 11.16 25.30 7.36
CA MET A 201 10.85 26.25 8.43
C MET A 201 10.11 25.54 9.57
N TYR A 202 10.77 24.57 10.19
CA TYR A 202 10.18 23.85 11.32
C TYR A 202 11.22 23.47 12.37
N ILE A 203 10.74 23.30 13.61
CA ILE A 203 11.44 22.69 14.72
C ILE A 203 10.67 21.43 15.08
N LEU A 204 11.31 20.26 14.91
CA LEU A 204 10.74 18.98 15.28
C LEU A 204 10.90 18.76 16.79
N GLN A 205 9.78 18.47 17.48
CA GLN A 205 9.74 18.21 18.93
C GLN A 205 9.10 16.84 19.24
#